data_AF-A0A2S6C4T7-F1
#
_entry.id   AF-A0A2S6C4T7-F1
#
_cell.length_a   1.000
_cell.length_b   1.000
_cell.length_c   1.000
_cell.angle_alpha   90.00
_cell.angle_beta   90.00
_cell.angle_gamma   90.00
#
_symmetry.space_group_name_H-M   'P 1'
#
loop_
_entity.id
_entity.type
_entity.pdbx_description
1 polymer ?
#
loop_
_entity_poly.entity_id
_entity_poly.type
_entity_poly.pdbx_seq_one_letter_code
_entity_poly.pdbx_strand_id
1 'polypeptide(L)'
;MAQQELVENDLDTYLEALDENLPVESELSSAAHAELDQHRELREMMRLAAWEMPFLAQHAKPFVRAERTAEKTPLRWRYTTYFSESHPASRKVVVEFKVKHLGLGPKETEKLKKLAGSRYNPETKQFKMSCESFETIAQNKRYLADTVDKLIVEAKDLETDSFEDVPLDTRHHKFKKRMQFPEEWRMTERRRYQLDKERRKALLAEGRKVEEGQIVSGAAAIEADRQIKLKQAEEAVMAEAKKPLPAGKMGKKQMGQRGR
;
A
#
# COMPACT_ATOMS: atom_id res chain seq x y z
N MET A 1 6.84 49.11 -73.27
CA MET A 1 5.42 48.69 -73.25
C MET A 1 5.30 47.17 -73.10
N ALA A 2 5.74 46.34 -74.06
CA ALA A 2 5.53 44.87 -73.98
C ALA A 2 6.27 44.11 -72.85
N GLN A 3 7.36 44.65 -72.28
CA GLN A 3 8.08 43.99 -71.17
C GLN A 3 7.48 44.27 -69.79
N GLN A 4 6.63 45.30 -69.64
CA GLN A 4 5.97 45.61 -68.37
C GLN A 4 4.70 44.78 -68.18
N GLU A 5 3.91 44.60 -69.23
CA GLU A 5 2.67 43.78 -69.21
C GLU A 5 2.94 42.29 -68.94
N LEU A 6 4.08 41.73 -69.39
CA LEU A 6 4.44 40.33 -69.08
C LEU A 6 4.83 40.13 -67.61
N VAL A 7 5.45 41.13 -66.97
CA VAL A 7 5.84 41.06 -65.56
C VAL A 7 4.63 41.27 -64.64
N GLU A 8 3.68 42.13 -65.04
CA GLU A 8 2.44 42.36 -64.30
C GLU A 8 1.54 41.12 -64.29
N ASN A 9 1.39 40.41 -65.42
CA ASN A 9 0.63 39.16 -65.49
C ASN A 9 1.21 38.05 -64.59
N ASP A 10 2.54 37.94 -64.52
CA ASP A 10 3.19 36.98 -63.63
C ASP A 10 2.94 37.36 -62.15
N LEU A 11 3.04 38.65 -61.81
CA LEU A 11 2.87 39.16 -60.45
C LEU A 11 1.43 39.00 -59.95
N ASP A 12 0.43 39.26 -60.79
CA ASP A 12 -0.98 39.05 -60.48
C ASP A 12 -1.30 37.57 -60.28
N THR A 13 -0.71 36.68 -61.09
CA THR A 13 -0.83 35.23 -60.92
C THR A 13 -0.17 34.75 -59.61
N TYR A 14 0.97 35.34 -59.22
CA TYR A 14 1.60 35.05 -57.93
C TYR A 14 0.78 35.58 -56.74
N LEU A 15 0.10 36.72 -56.89
CA LEU A 15 -0.76 37.29 -55.85
C LEU A 15 -2.04 36.48 -55.67
N GLU A 16 -2.69 36.02 -56.75
CA GLU A 16 -3.82 35.10 -56.68
C GLU A 16 -3.43 33.75 -56.04
N ALA A 17 -2.27 33.19 -56.42
CA ALA A 17 -1.77 31.97 -55.80
C ALA A 17 -1.39 32.16 -54.32
N LEU A 18 -0.97 33.36 -53.91
CA LEU A 18 -0.76 33.67 -52.50
C LEU A 18 -2.09 33.79 -51.75
N ASP A 19 -3.10 34.40 -52.36
CA ASP A 19 -4.45 34.54 -51.78
C ASP A 19 -5.14 33.17 -51.61
N GLU A 20 -5.00 32.27 -52.59
CA GLU A 20 -5.48 30.88 -52.49
C GLU A 20 -4.78 30.06 -51.39
N ASN A 21 -3.54 30.43 -51.02
CA ASN A 21 -2.75 29.74 -49.98
C ASN A 21 -2.81 30.44 -48.61
N LEU A 22 -3.52 31.56 -48.49
CA LEU A 22 -3.75 32.19 -47.20
C LEU A 22 -4.76 31.34 -46.40
N PRO A 23 -4.53 31.14 -45.08
CA PRO A 23 -5.51 30.48 -44.24
C PRO A 23 -6.81 31.27 -44.29
N VAL A 24 -7.88 30.62 -44.76
CA VAL A 24 -9.21 31.24 -44.76
C VAL A 24 -9.61 31.45 -43.30
N GLU A 25 -9.98 32.69 -42.93
CA GLU A 25 -10.34 33.03 -41.54
C GLU A 25 -11.54 32.23 -41.00
N SER A 26 -12.32 31.58 -41.88
CA SER A 26 -13.43 30.71 -41.52
C SER A 26 -13.03 29.27 -41.16
N GLU A 27 -11.78 28.87 -41.44
CA GLU A 27 -11.27 27.53 -41.14
C GLU A 27 -10.50 27.51 -39.82
N LEU A 28 -10.69 26.44 -39.07
CA LEU A 28 -9.99 26.22 -37.82
C LEU A 28 -8.76 25.34 -38.05
N SER A 29 -7.74 25.52 -37.20
CA SER A 29 -6.62 24.60 -37.19
C SER A 29 -7.07 23.17 -36.84
N SER A 30 -6.34 22.16 -37.32
CA SER A 30 -6.59 20.74 -36.99
C SER A 30 -6.67 20.48 -35.47
N ALA A 31 -5.84 21.16 -34.66
CA ALA A 31 -5.90 21.06 -33.20
C ALA A 31 -7.23 21.59 -32.63
N ALA A 32 -7.74 22.71 -33.16
CA ALA A 32 -9.01 23.28 -32.76
C ALA A 32 -10.19 22.40 -33.23
N HIS A 33 -10.10 21.74 -34.37
CA HIS A 33 -11.07 20.72 -34.78
C HIS A 33 -11.11 19.54 -33.80
N ALA A 34 -9.96 19.05 -33.34
CA ALA A 34 -9.90 17.99 -32.33
C ALA A 34 -10.56 18.41 -31.00
N GLU A 35 -10.35 19.64 -30.55
CA GLU A 35 -11.04 20.19 -29.36
C GLU A 35 -12.56 20.33 -29.58
N LEU A 36 -12.98 20.76 -30.77
CA LEU A 36 -14.40 20.82 -31.11
C LEU A 36 -15.06 19.45 -31.13
N ASP A 37 -14.37 18.41 -31.60
CA ASP A 37 -14.86 17.05 -31.61
C ASP A 37 -14.99 16.49 -30.18
N GLN A 38 -14.00 16.71 -29.32
CA GLN A 38 -14.12 16.40 -27.89
C GLN A 38 -15.33 17.11 -27.25
N HIS A 39 -15.57 18.38 -27.60
CA HIS A 39 -16.73 19.12 -27.11
C HIS A 39 -18.06 18.60 -27.68
N ARG A 40 -18.06 18.03 -28.90
CA ARG A 40 -19.24 17.35 -29.48
C ARG A 40 -19.52 16.04 -28.74
N GLU A 41 -18.49 15.23 -28.49
CA GLU A 41 -18.61 13.99 -27.69
C GLU A 41 -19.14 14.29 -26.28
N LEU A 42 -18.60 15.31 -25.61
CA LEU A 42 -19.07 15.71 -24.30
C LEU A 42 -20.56 16.10 -24.33
N ARG A 43 -20.98 16.88 -25.33
CA ARG A 43 -22.39 17.28 -25.50
C ARG A 43 -23.29 16.09 -25.79
N GLU A 44 -22.80 15.11 -26.53
CA GLU A 44 -23.52 13.85 -26.75
C GLU A 44 -23.71 13.10 -25.43
N MET A 45 -22.65 12.91 -24.63
CA MET A 45 -22.74 12.27 -23.31
C MET A 45 -23.67 13.04 -22.36
N MET A 46 -23.64 14.38 -22.37
CA MET A 46 -24.56 15.21 -21.59
C MET A 46 -26.02 15.03 -22.04
N ARG A 47 -26.27 14.90 -23.35
CA ARG A 47 -27.61 14.64 -23.90
C ARG A 47 -28.11 13.26 -23.45
N LEU A 48 -27.28 12.22 -23.55
CA LEU A 48 -27.59 10.87 -23.06
C LEU A 48 -27.90 10.90 -21.55
N ALA A 49 -27.11 11.63 -20.76
CA ALA A 49 -27.33 11.78 -19.32
C ALA A 49 -28.63 12.49 -18.97
N ALA A 50 -28.99 13.53 -19.73
CA ALA A 50 -30.21 14.31 -19.47
C ALA A 50 -31.48 13.57 -19.92
N TRP A 51 -31.44 12.90 -21.06
CA TRP A 51 -32.64 12.38 -21.71
C TRP A 51 -32.78 10.86 -21.63
N GLU A 52 -31.69 10.09 -21.70
CA GLU A 52 -31.76 8.63 -21.71
C GLU A 52 -31.59 8.01 -20.32
N MET A 53 -30.62 8.48 -19.53
CA MET A 53 -30.32 7.91 -18.20
C MET A 53 -31.52 7.91 -17.24
N PRO A 54 -32.43 8.92 -17.22
CA PRO A 54 -33.61 8.87 -16.36
C PRO A 54 -34.54 7.69 -16.68
N PHE A 55 -34.57 7.19 -17.92
CA PHE A 55 -35.36 6.03 -18.29
C PHE A 55 -34.79 4.72 -17.69
N LEU A 56 -33.49 4.65 -17.39
CA LEU A 56 -32.91 3.50 -16.70
C LEU A 56 -33.51 3.27 -15.31
N ALA A 57 -34.01 4.32 -14.65
CA ALA A 57 -34.68 4.20 -13.36
C ALA A 57 -35.94 3.32 -13.45
N GLN A 58 -36.62 3.27 -14.59
CA GLN A 58 -37.81 2.44 -14.81
C GLN A 58 -37.46 0.94 -14.83
N HIS A 59 -36.23 0.59 -15.22
CA HIS A 59 -35.74 -0.78 -15.26
C HIS A 59 -34.95 -1.18 -14.00
N ALA A 60 -34.74 -0.25 -13.07
CA ALA A 60 -34.02 -0.50 -11.84
C ALA A 60 -34.81 -1.46 -10.93
N LYS A 61 -34.12 -2.46 -10.39
CA LYS A 61 -34.67 -3.40 -9.41
C LYS A 61 -34.03 -3.14 -8.05
N PRO A 62 -34.79 -3.08 -6.94
CA PRO A 62 -34.22 -2.89 -5.62
C PRO A 62 -33.32 -4.08 -5.25
N PHE A 63 -32.23 -3.81 -4.53
CA PHE A 63 -31.34 -4.87 -4.06
C PHE A 63 -32.03 -5.68 -2.95
N VAL A 64 -32.32 -6.94 -3.24
CA VAL A 64 -32.81 -7.91 -2.25
C VAL A 64 -31.63 -8.75 -1.77
N ARG A 65 -31.37 -8.72 -0.46
CA ARG A 65 -30.31 -9.52 0.13
C ARG A 65 -30.67 -11.00 0.06
N ALA A 66 -29.84 -11.79 -0.61
CA ALA A 66 -29.98 -13.24 -0.60
C ALA A 66 -29.75 -13.80 0.82
N GLU A 67 -30.71 -14.54 1.32
CA GLU A 67 -30.57 -15.32 2.55
C GLU A 67 -29.59 -16.47 2.31
N ARG A 68 -28.46 -16.41 3.01
CA ARG A 68 -27.41 -17.44 2.93
C ARG A 68 -27.74 -18.57 3.90
N THR A 69 -28.80 -19.30 3.58
CA THR A 69 -29.27 -20.47 4.32
C THR A 69 -29.17 -21.70 3.42
N ALA A 70 -29.08 -22.89 4.02
CA ALA A 70 -28.95 -24.17 3.30
C ALA A 70 -30.08 -24.37 2.28
N GLU A 71 -31.29 -23.94 2.64
CA GLU A 71 -32.51 -24.11 1.84
C GLU A 71 -32.59 -23.21 0.61
N LYS A 72 -31.89 -22.06 0.61
CA LYS A 72 -32.02 -21.03 -0.44
C LYS A 72 -30.75 -20.96 -1.28
N THR A 73 -29.77 -20.19 -0.83
CA THR A 73 -28.56 -19.87 -1.61
C THR A 73 -27.31 -19.92 -0.72
N PRO A 74 -26.78 -21.12 -0.42
CA PRO A 74 -25.58 -21.26 0.39
C PRO A 74 -24.29 -20.89 -0.37
N LEU A 75 -24.33 -20.92 -1.71
CA LEU A 75 -23.18 -20.74 -2.60
C LEU A 75 -23.08 -19.30 -3.15
N ARG A 76 -21.87 -18.74 -3.17
CA ARG A 76 -21.52 -17.52 -3.89
C ARG A 76 -20.71 -17.87 -5.13
N TRP A 77 -21.23 -17.52 -6.30
CA TRP A 77 -20.56 -17.68 -7.57
C TRP A 77 -19.89 -16.37 -8.00
N ARG A 78 -18.71 -16.46 -8.60
CA ARG A 78 -18.00 -15.33 -9.21
C ARG A 78 -17.64 -15.68 -10.65
N TYR A 79 -18.01 -14.78 -11.56
CA TYR A 79 -17.71 -14.82 -12.99
C TYR A 79 -16.85 -13.61 -13.34
N THR A 80 -16.00 -13.74 -14.35
CA THR A 80 -15.14 -12.66 -14.85
C THR A 80 -15.44 -12.43 -16.32
N THR A 81 -15.75 -11.19 -16.71
CA THR A 81 -16.07 -10.82 -18.09
C THR A 81 -15.17 -9.66 -18.51
N TYR A 82 -14.57 -9.76 -19.70
CA TYR A 82 -13.66 -8.74 -20.27
C TYR A 82 -14.33 -7.89 -21.36
N PHE A 83 -15.67 -7.92 -21.42
CA PHE A 83 -16.55 -7.20 -22.35
C PHE A 83 -16.18 -7.33 -23.83
N SER A 84 -15.26 -6.50 -24.33
CA SER A 84 -14.84 -6.44 -25.73
C SER A 84 -13.80 -7.49 -26.12
N GLU A 85 -13.13 -8.12 -25.14
CA GLU A 85 -12.01 -9.03 -25.42
C GLU A 85 -12.33 -10.49 -25.10
N SER A 86 -11.95 -11.38 -26.03
CA SER A 86 -11.94 -12.83 -25.78
C SER A 86 -10.70 -13.20 -24.98
N HIS A 87 -10.80 -13.12 -23.65
CA HIS A 87 -9.71 -13.47 -22.75
C HIS A 87 -9.87 -14.92 -22.23
N PRO A 88 -8.83 -15.77 -22.24
CA PRO A 88 -8.93 -17.16 -21.80
C PRO A 88 -9.33 -17.31 -20.32
N ALA A 89 -9.06 -16.32 -19.47
CA ALA A 89 -9.49 -16.34 -18.07
C ALA A 89 -11.00 -16.07 -17.87
N SER A 90 -11.74 -15.68 -18.92
CA SER A 90 -13.19 -15.44 -18.84
C SER A 90 -13.98 -16.72 -18.53
N ARG A 91 -13.46 -17.89 -18.95
CA ARG A 91 -14.10 -19.19 -18.70
C ARG A 91 -14.06 -19.64 -17.24
N LYS A 92 -13.14 -19.06 -16.44
CA LYS A 92 -12.93 -19.46 -15.05
C LYS A 92 -14.13 -19.10 -14.18
N VAL A 93 -14.64 -20.10 -13.46
CA VAL A 93 -15.69 -19.92 -12.46
C VAL A 93 -15.12 -20.18 -11.08
N VAL A 94 -15.48 -19.33 -10.11
CA VAL A 94 -15.12 -19.53 -8.70
C VAL A 94 -16.38 -19.67 -7.86
N VAL A 95 -16.41 -20.69 -7.01
CA VAL A 95 -17.45 -20.90 -6.01
C VAL A 95 -16.88 -20.72 -4.61
N GLU A 96 -17.62 -20.00 -3.78
CA GLU A 96 -17.26 -19.70 -2.40
C GLU A 96 -18.47 -19.93 -1.50
N PHE A 97 -18.28 -20.67 -0.40
CA PHE A 97 -19.33 -20.92 0.57
C PHE A 97 -18.74 -21.09 1.97
N LYS A 98 -19.57 -20.90 3.01
CA LYS A 98 -19.16 -21.14 4.40
C LYS A 98 -19.81 -22.41 4.90
N VAL A 99 -19.08 -23.14 5.75
CA VAL A 99 -19.57 -24.35 6.44
C VAL A 99 -20.94 -24.11 7.09
N LYS A 100 -21.10 -22.96 7.77
CA LYS A 100 -22.32 -22.59 8.50
C LYS A 100 -23.58 -22.53 7.63
N HIS A 101 -23.42 -22.29 6.33
CA HIS A 101 -24.56 -22.13 5.42
C HIS A 101 -25.09 -23.48 4.89
N LEU A 102 -24.39 -24.60 5.12
CA LEU A 102 -24.78 -25.91 4.60
C LEU A 102 -25.71 -26.72 5.53
N GLY A 103 -25.88 -26.30 6.78
CA GLY A 103 -26.76 -27.00 7.74
C GLY A 103 -26.28 -28.40 8.15
N LEU A 104 -24.98 -28.67 8.05
CA LEU A 104 -24.36 -29.95 8.42
C LEU A 104 -24.11 -30.06 9.93
N GLY A 105 -24.16 -31.28 10.47
CA GLY A 105 -23.83 -31.58 11.86
C GLY A 105 -22.35 -31.35 12.19
N PRO A 106 -21.96 -31.24 13.47
CA PRO A 106 -20.57 -30.90 13.85
C PRO A 106 -19.55 -31.90 13.28
N LYS A 107 -19.81 -33.21 13.37
CA LYS A 107 -18.94 -34.26 12.84
C LYS A 107 -18.80 -34.17 11.31
N GLU A 108 -19.93 -34.05 10.61
CA GLU A 108 -19.97 -33.87 9.15
C GLU A 108 -19.20 -32.61 8.71
N THR A 109 -19.32 -31.51 9.47
CA THR A 109 -18.58 -30.28 9.15
C THR A 109 -17.09 -30.42 9.33
N GLU A 110 -16.62 -31.23 10.29
CA GLU A 110 -15.21 -31.52 10.46
C GLU A 110 -14.69 -32.44 9.36
N LYS A 111 -15.47 -33.46 8.99
CA LYS A 111 -15.19 -34.32 7.82
C LYS A 111 -15.04 -33.47 6.55
N LEU A 112 -15.99 -32.58 6.29
CA LEU A 112 -15.95 -31.69 5.12
C LEU A 112 -14.72 -30.77 5.09
N LYS A 113 -14.30 -30.23 6.24
CA LYS A 113 -13.07 -29.41 6.32
C LYS A 113 -11.83 -30.22 5.96
N LYS A 114 -11.76 -31.48 6.40
CA LYS A 114 -10.65 -32.39 6.10
C LYS A 114 -10.62 -32.76 4.63
N LEU A 115 -11.77 -33.13 4.04
CA LEU A 115 -11.91 -33.45 2.61
C LEU A 115 -11.52 -32.30 1.68
N ALA A 116 -11.84 -31.06 2.06
CA ALA A 116 -11.51 -29.89 1.26
C ALA A 116 -9.99 -29.58 1.23
N GLY A 117 -9.26 -29.98 2.28
CA GLY A 117 -7.83 -29.72 2.44
C GLY A 117 -7.48 -28.24 2.31
N SER A 118 -6.60 -27.91 1.36
CA SER A 118 -6.10 -26.55 1.12
C SER A 118 -7.16 -25.55 0.65
N ARG A 119 -8.32 -26.02 0.17
CA ARG A 119 -9.43 -25.18 -0.31
C ARG A 119 -10.22 -24.56 0.84
N TYR A 120 -10.07 -25.08 2.06
CA TYR A 120 -10.65 -24.51 3.26
C TYR A 120 -9.72 -23.45 3.85
N ASN A 121 -10.25 -22.26 4.14
CA ASN A 121 -9.51 -21.23 4.85
C ASN A 121 -9.89 -21.23 6.35
N PRO A 122 -8.97 -21.58 7.27
CA PRO A 122 -9.27 -21.67 8.70
C PRO A 122 -9.64 -20.33 9.36
N GLU A 123 -9.09 -19.22 8.87
CA GLU A 123 -9.29 -17.88 9.43
C GLU A 123 -10.69 -17.33 9.09
N THR A 124 -11.09 -17.44 7.83
CA THR A 124 -12.38 -16.92 7.34
C THR A 124 -13.51 -17.95 7.38
N LYS A 125 -13.18 -19.22 7.64
CA LYS A 125 -14.10 -20.37 7.68
C LYS A 125 -14.92 -20.53 6.39
N GLN A 126 -14.29 -20.21 5.26
CA GLN A 126 -14.88 -20.32 3.93
C GLN A 126 -14.11 -21.33 3.07
N PHE A 127 -14.84 -22.03 2.24
CA PHE A 127 -14.29 -22.84 1.15
C PHE A 127 -14.23 -21.98 -0.10
N LYS A 128 -13.14 -22.12 -0.83
CA LYS A 128 -12.96 -21.48 -2.14
C LYS A 128 -12.37 -22.48 -3.11
N MET A 129 -13.06 -22.69 -4.22
CA MET A 129 -12.57 -23.53 -5.31
C MET A 129 -12.95 -22.92 -6.66
N SER A 130 -12.15 -23.22 -7.67
CA SER A 130 -12.35 -22.70 -9.02
C SER A 130 -12.12 -23.78 -10.05
N CYS A 131 -12.81 -23.66 -11.18
CA CYS A 131 -12.63 -24.52 -12.34
C CYS A 131 -12.45 -23.65 -13.59
N GLU A 132 -11.46 -24.01 -14.40
CA GLU A 132 -11.16 -23.39 -15.69
C GLU A 132 -10.78 -24.45 -16.75
N SER A 133 -11.15 -25.71 -16.48
CA SER A 133 -10.79 -26.88 -17.29
C SER A 133 -11.61 -26.99 -18.56
N PHE A 134 -12.88 -26.56 -18.53
CA PHE A 134 -13.79 -26.61 -19.68
C PHE A 134 -13.81 -25.28 -20.43
N GLU A 135 -14.22 -25.35 -21.69
CA GLU A 135 -14.31 -24.20 -22.59
C GLU A 135 -15.38 -23.22 -22.16
N THR A 136 -16.55 -23.73 -21.77
CA THR A 136 -17.70 -22.88 -21.44
C THR A 136 -17.82 -22.61 -19.94
N ILE A 137 -18.23 -21.39 -19.60
CA ILE A 137 -18.54 -20.96 -18.22
C ILE A 137 -19.60 -21.89 -17.61
N ALA A 138 -20.61 -22.28 -18.39
CA ALA A 138 -21.70 -23.14 -17.94
C ALA A 138 -21.20 -24.54 -17.52
N GLN A 139 -20.29 -25.14 -18.29
CA GLN A 139 -19.67 -26.43 -17.95
C GLN A 139 -18.81 -26.31 -16.69
N ASN A 140 -17.96 -25.28 -16.59
CA ASN A 140 -17.14 -25.04 -15.39
C ASN A 140 -18.01 -24.85 -14.13
N LYS A 141 -19.13 -24.13 -14.24
CA LYS A 141 -20.10 -23.97 -13.15
C LYS A 141 -20.74 -25.30 -12.77
N ARG A 142 -21.21 -26.08 -13.74
CA ARG A 142 -21.87 -27.37 -13.50
C ARG A 142 -20.92 -28.36 -12.83
N TYR A 143 -19.69 -28.47 -13.34
CA TYR A 143 -18.67 -29.30 -12.72
C TYR A 143 -18.44 -28.92 -11.27
N LEU A 144 -18.32 -27.62 -10.97
CA LEU A 144 -18.18 -27.16 -9.59
C LEU A 144 -19.40 -27.52 -8.72
N ALA A 145 -20.61 -27.38 -9.24
CA ALA A 145 -21.81 -27.79 -8.52
C ALA A 145 -21.79 -29.29 -8.19
N ASP A 146 -21.52 -30.14 -9.18
CA ASP A 146 -21.42 -31.60 -9.02
C ASP A 146 -20.32 -31.98 -8.00
N THR A 147 -19.19 -31.27 -8.00
CA THR A 147 -18.13 -31.51 -7.00
C THR A 147 -18.52 -31.10 -5.59
N VAL A 148 -19.27 -30.00 -5.43
CA VAL A 148 -19.77 -29.58 -4.12
C VAL A 148 -20.80 -30.60 -3.60
N ASP A 149 -21.69 -31.08 -4.47
CA ASP A 149 -22.68 -32.09 -4.10
C ASP A 149 -22.01 -33.40 -3.66
N LYS A 150 -20.99 -33.86 -4.42
CA LYS A 150 -20.17 -35.02 -4.02
C LYS A 150 -19.48 -34.80 -2.67
N LEU A 151 -18.93 -33.62 -2.41
CA LEU A 151 -18.31 -33.30 -1.12
C LEU A 151 -19.32 -33.30 0.03
N ILE A 152 -20.55 -32.87 -0.22
CA ILE A 152 -21.63 -32.89 0.78
C ILE A 152 -22.09 -34.32 1.05
N VAL A 153 -22.23 -35.15 0.02
CA VAL A 153 -22.55 -36.58 0.16
C VAL A 153 -21.47 -37.29 0.99
N GLU A 154 -20.21 -37.10 0.62
CA GLU A 154 -19.08 -37.71 1.33
C GLU A 154 -18.95 -37.22 2.78
N ALA A 155 -19.28 -35.95 3.03
CA ALA A 155 -19.26 -35.39 4.38
C ALA A 155 -20.38 -35.95 5.27
N LYS A 156 -21.51 -36.39 4.69
CA LYS A 156 -22.64 -37.00 5.42
C LYS A 156 -22.44 -38.49 5.66
N ASP A 157 -21.63 -39.16 4.86
CA ASP A 157 -21.27 -40.55 5.11
C ASP A 157 -20.34 -40.64 6.33
N LEU A 158 -20.91 -40.96 7.49
CA LEU A 158 -20.17 -41.15 8.74
C LEU A 158 -19.96 -42.63 9.08
N GLU A 159 -20.57 -43.54 8.32
CA GLU A 159 -20.57 -44.97 8.60
C GLU A 159 -19.30 -45.64 8.07
N THR A 160 -18.82 -45.19 6.91
CA THR A 160 -17.60 -45.71 6.29
C THR A 160 -16.34 -45.21 7.00
N ASP A 161 -16.22 -43.89 7.13
CA ASP A 161 -15.09 -43.22 7.77
C ASP A 161 -15.50 -41.83 8.29
N SER A 162 -15.30 -41.58 9.59
CA SER A 162 -15.62 -40.32 10.25
C SER A 162 -14.45 -39.33 10.31
N PHE A 163 -13.24 -39.78 9.98
CA PHE A 163 -11.98 -39.04 10.11
C PHE A 163 -11.75 -38.42 11.50
N GLU A 164 -12.35 -38.91 12.59
CA GLU A 164 -12.20 -38.29 13.93
C GLU A 164 -10.76 -38.35 14.46
N ASP A 165 -10.01 -39.37 14.07
CA ASP A 165 -8.60 -39.60 14.39
C ASP A 165 -7.65 -38.60 13.72
N VAL A 166 -8.01 -38.07 12.54
CA VAL A 166 -7.18 -37.12 11.79
C VAL A 166 -7.45 -35.68 12.25
N PRO A 167 -6.45 -34.95 12.78
CA PRO A 167 -6.61 -33.53 13.12
C PRO A 167 -6.74 -32.66 11.86
N LEU A 168 -7.42 -31.52 11.97
CA LEU A 168 -7.53 -30.57 10.86
C LEU A 168 -6.15 -29.98 10.51
N ASP A 169 -5.67 -30.25 9.30
CA ASP A 169 -4.44 -29.64 8.81
C ASP A 169 -4.67 -28.16 8.43
N THR A 170 -3.88 -27.28 9.03
CA THR A 170 -3.88 -25.82 8.76
C THR A 170 -2.56 -25.31 8.20
N ARG A 171 -1.63 -26.20 7.82
CA ARG A 171 -0.27 -25.83 7.39
C ARG A 171 -0.24 -25.03 6.08
N HIS A 172 -1.27 -25.17 5.23
CA HIS A 172 -1.40 -24.41 3.99
C HIS A 172 -1.73 -22.93 4.20
N HIS A 173 -2.31 -22.55 5.36
CA HIS A 173 -2.71 -21.17 5.63
C HIS A 173 -1.72 -20.46 6.55
N LYS A 174 -1.16 -19.34 6.08
CA LYS A 174 -0.29 -18.48 6.89
C LYS A 174 -1.13 -17.49 7.68
N PHE A 175 -1.29 -17.73 8.98
CA PHE A 175 -2.01 -16.82 9.89
C PHE A 175 -1.28 -15.49 10.04
N LYS A 176 -1.98 -14.39 9.70
CA LYS A 176 -1.46 -13.03 9.88
C LYS A 176 -1.94 -12.47 11.22
N LYS A 177 -1.02 -12.28 12.17
CA LYS A 177 -1.33 -11.62 13.43
C LYS A 177 -1.59 -10.13 13.18
N ARG A 178 -2.79 -9.66 13.53
CA ARG A 178 -3.15 -8.23 13.47
C ARG A 178 -2.87 -7.60 14.83
N MET A 179 -1.77 -6.85 14.94
CA MET A 179 -1.51 -6.01 16.11
C MET A 179 -2.67 -5.01 16.27
N GLN A 180 -3.20 -4.89 17.48
CA GLN A 180 -4.17 -3.85 17.83
C GLN A 180 -3.47 -2.81 18.70
N PHE A 181 -3.99 -1.58 18.68
CA PHE A 181 -3.52 -0.56 19.59
C PHE A 181 -3.76 -1.02 21.05
N PRO A 182 -2.73 -1.05 21.92
CA PRO A 182 -2.88 -1.48 23.30
C PRO A 182 -3.97 -0.68 24.02
N GLU A 183 -4.88 -1.38 24.67
CA GLU A 183 -5.99 -0.74 25.38
C GLU A 183 -5.50 0.12 26.55
N GLU A 184 -4.40 -0.29 27.19
CA GLU A 184 -3.75 0.42 28.30
C GLU A 184 -3.20 1.80 27.90
N TRP A 185 -2.89 2.00 26.61
CA TRP A 185 -2.39 3.27 26.08
C TRP A 185 -3.51 4.23 25.69
N ARG A 186 -4.77 3.79 25.74
CA ARG A 186 -5.90 4.67 25.53
C ARG A 186 -5.89 5.72 26.64
N MET A 187 -5.83 6.99 26.25
CA MET A 187 -5.81 8.14 27.15
C MET A 187 -7.19 8.39 27.76
N THR A 188 -7.66 7.45 28.57
CA THR A 188 -8.84 7.60 29.42
C THR A 188 -8.56 8.61 30.55
N GLU A 189 -9.61 9.18 31.13
CA GLU A 189 -9.50 10.14 32.24
C GLU A 189 -8.72 9.55 33.43
N ARG A 190 -8.98 8.28 33.76
CA ARG A 190 -8.24 7.54 34.78
C ARG A 190 -6.75 7.46 34.47
N ARG A 191 -6.40 7.15 33.21
CA ARG A 191 -5.00 7.06 32.78
C ARG A 191 -4.31 8.43 32.81
N ARG A 192 -5.00 9.50 32.41
CA ARG A 192 -4.49 10.88 32.52
C ARG A 192 -4.15 11.23 33.96
N TYR A 193 -5.07 10.96 34.89
CA TYR A 193 -4.85 11.20 36.31
C TYR A 193 -3.66 10.40 36.87
N GLN A 194 -3.53 9.12 36.49
CA GLN A 194 -2.39 8.29 36.87
C GLN A 194 -1.06 8.88 36.36
N LEU A 195 -1.01 9.26 35.08
CA LEU A 195 0.19 9.86 34.48
C LEU A 195 0.55 11.19 35.15
N ASP A 196 -0.43 12.02 35.50
CA ASP A 196 -0.17 13.28 36.19
C ASP A 196 0.36 13.05 37.62
N LYS A 197 -0.16 12.03 38.31
CA LYS A 197 0.37 11.61 39.62
C LYS A 197 1.80 11.10 39.52
N GLU A 198 2.09 10.26 38.52
CA GLU A 198 3.44 9.74 38.24
C GLU A 198 4.42 10.86 37.90
N ARG A 199 4.03 11.80 37.03
CA ARG A 199 4.83 12.99 36.69
C ARG A 199 5.14 13.85 37.91
N ARG A 200 4.13 14.12 38.76
CA ARG A 200 4.33 14.89 40.01
C ARG A 200 5.30 14.18 40.95
N LYS A 201 5.19 12.86 41.09
CA LYS A 201 6.10 12.07 41.93
C LYS A 201 7.53 12.10 41.39
N ALA A 202 7.71 11.97 40.07
CA ALA A 202 9.01 12.04 39.43
C ALA A 202 9.67 13.42 39.64
N LEU A 203 8.91 14.50 39.43
CA LEU A 203 9.39 15.88 39.62
C LEU A 203 9.85 16.15 41.06
N LEU A 204 9.12 15.66 42.06
CA LEU A 204 9.53 15.77 43.46
C LEU A 204 10.80 14.97 43.76
N ALA A 205 10.93 13.77 43.20
CA ALA A 205 12.12 12.94 43.37
C ALA A 205 13.35 13.58 42.71
N GLU A 206 13.19 14.19 41.54
CA GLU A 206 14.25 14.96 40.87
C GLU A 206 14.63 16.20 41.69
N GLY A 207 13.66 16.98 42.16
CA GLY A 207 13.91 18.15 43.01
C GLY A 207 14.74 17.81 44.25
N ARG A 208 14.41 16.70 44.94
CA ARG A 208 15.21 16.21 46.08
C ARG A 208 16.65 15.89 45.71
N LYS A 209 16.87 15.26 44.54
CA LYS A 209 18.23 14.99 44.05
C LYS A 209 19.00 16.28 43.74
N VAL A 210 18.31 17.33 43.26
CA VAL A 210 18.93 18.66 43.07
C VAL A 210 19.38 19.22 44.41
N GLU A 211 18.49 19.21 45.41
CA GLU A 211 18.75 19.75 46.76
C GLU A 211 19.90 19.01 47.46
N GLU A 212 19.94 17.68 47.31
CA GLU A 212 21.02 16.83 47.84
C GLU A 212 22.32 16.92 47.02
N GLY A 213 22.34 17.68 45.92
CA GLY A 213 23.52 17.84 45.04
C GLY A 213 23.93 16.55 44.31
N GLN A 214 23.08 15.53 44.29
CA GLN A 214 23.35 14.21 43.70
C GLN A 214 23.02 14.13 42.20
N ILE A 215 22.74 15.26 41.55
CA ILE A 215 22.51 15.29 40.10
C ILE A 215 23.85 15.22 39.39
N VAL A 216 24.14 14.04 38.86
CA VAL A 216 25.30 13.82 38.00
C VAL A 216 24.97 14.30 36.59
N SER A 217 25.46 15.48 36.24
CA SER A 217 25.52 15.93 34.84
C SER A 217 26.78 15.37 34.20
N GLY A 218 26.62 14.46 33.23
CA GLY A 218 27.76 13.87 32.52
C GLY A 218 28.62 14.92 31.80
N ALA A 219 28.00 15.96 31.23
CA ALA A 219 28.71 17.05 30.58
C ALA A 219 29.56 17.86 31.59
N ALA A 220 28.97 18.22 32.73
CA ALA A 220 29.68 18.98 33.77
C ALA A 220 30.83 18.16 34.39
N ALA A 221 30.65 16.84 34.56
CA ALA A 221 31.71 15.95 35.03
C ALA A 221 32.89 15.88 34.04
N ILE A 222 32.60 15.79 32.73
CA ILE A 222 33.63 15.78 31.67
C ILE A 222 34.37 17.12 31.61
N GLU A 223 33.66 18.24 31.73
CA GLU A 223 34.26 19.58 31.73
C GLU A 223 35.14 19.81 32.97
N ALA A 224 34.70 19.38 34.14
CA ALA A 224 35.48 19.42 35.37
C ALA A 224 36.77 18.58 35.24
N ASP A 225 36.67 17.35 34.73
CA ASP A 225 37.84 16.50 34.46
C ASP A 225 38.79 17.13 33.43
N ARG A 226 38.27 17.74 32.38
CA ARG A 226 39.08 18.45 31.38
C ARG A 226 39.82 19.63 32.00
N GLN A 227 39.15 20.41 32.87
CA GLN A 227 39.78 21.53 33.59
C GLN A 227 40.85 21.05 34.58
N ILE A 228 40.63 19.94 35.28
CA ILE A 228 41.63 19.34 36.18
C ILE A 228 42.88 18.92 35.38
N LYS A 229 42.70 18.26 34.23
CA LYS A 229 43.80 17.87 33.35
C LYS A 229 44.56 19.08 32.78
N LEU A 230 43.85 20.14 32.41
CA LEU A 230 44.46 21.40 31.95
C LEU A 230 45.31 22.05 33.05
N LYS A 231 44.79 22.16 34.28
CA LYS A 231 45.53 22.71 35.44
C LYS A 231 46.77 21.88 35.79
N GLN A 232 46.67 20.55 35.77
CA GLN A 232 47.82 19.67 35.99
C GLN A 232 48.91 19.86 34.91
N ALA A 233 48.52 20.09 33.66
CA ALA A 233 49.46 20.41 32.58
C ALA A 233 50.14 21.78 32.79
N GLU A 234 49.40 22.80 33.22
CA GLU A 234 49.93 24.13 33.52
C GLU A 234 50.92 24.12 34.70
N GLU A 235 50.61 23.39 35.78
CA GLU A 235 51.49 23.24 36.95
C GLU A 235 52.79 22.51 36.60
N ALA A 236 52.72 21.48 35.73
CA ALA A 236 53.91 20.79 35.22
C ALA A 236 54.83 21.73 34.42
N VAL A 237 54.26 22.58 33.56
CA VAL A 237 55.00 23.59 32.78
C VAL A 237 55.64 24.65 33.70
N MET A 238 54.92 25.11 34.73
CA MET A 238 55.44 26.08 35.71
C MET A 238 56.50 25.47 36.63
N ALA A 239 56.41 24.18 36.95
CA ALA A 239 57.44 23.44 37.68
C ALA A 239 58.69 23.21 36.85
N GLU A 240 58.56 23.01 35.53
CA GLU A 240 59.69 23.02 34.60
C GLU A 240 60.34 24.40 34.49
N ALA A 241 59.56 25.48 34.47
CA ALA A 241 60.06 26.86 34.43
C ALA A 241 60.78 27.30 35.72
N LYS A 242 60.45 26.72 36.88
CA LYS A 242 61.11 26.99 38.17
C LYS A 242 62.39 26.17 38.43
N LYS A 243 62.72 25.20 37.56
CA LYS A 243 64.04 24.54 37.63
C LYS A 243 65.10 25.55 37.18
N PRO A 244 66.18 25.79 37.95
CA PRO A 244 67.24 26.68 37.50
C PRO A 244 67.86 26.10 36.22
N LEU A 245 67.90 26.91 35.16
CA LEU A 245 68.59 26.56 33.93
C LEU A 245 70.08 26.28 34.25
N PRO A 246 70.66 25.16 33.79
CA PRO A 246 72.08 24.92 33.94
C PRO A 246 72.87 26.01 33.20
N ALA A 247 73.89 26.57 33.85
CA ALA A 247 74.78 27.56 33.26
C ALA A 247 75.35 27.03 31.94
N GLY A 248 75.04 27.72 30.84
CA GLY A 248 75.46 27.32 29.50
C GLY A 248 76.98 27.29 29.36
N LYS A 249 77.52 26.13 28.96
CA LYS A 249 78.87 26.04 28.39
C LYS A 249 78.90 26.77 27.05
N MET A 250 79.75 27.78 26.92
CA MET A 250 80.10 28.38 25.63
C MET A 250 80.65 27.30 24.69
N GLY A 251 79.87 26.92 23.68
CA GLY A 251 80.25 26.05 22.58
C GLY A 251 80.90 26.84 21.44
N LYS A 252 82.06 26.38 21.00
CA LYS A 252 82.93 26.98 19.97
C LYS A 252 82.20 27.21 18.63
N LYS A 253 82.51 28.35 18.00
CA LYS A 253 82.34 28.62 16.56
C LYS A 253 82.90 27.45 15.73
N GLN A 254 82.08 26.87 14.85
CA GLN A 254 82.57 26.23 13.63
C GLN A 254 82.12 27.06 12.43
N MET A 255 83.11 27.44 11.63
CA MET A 255 83.00 28.10 10.33
C MET A 255 82.88 27.05 9.22
N GLY A 256 82.13 27.40 8.16
CA GLY A 256 82.18 26.78 6.83
C GLY A 256 81.06 25.78 6.59
N GLN A 257 80.36 25.74 5.45
CA GLN A 257 80.66 26.26 4.12
C GLN A 257 79.40 26.73 3.40
N ARG A 258 79.54 27.80 2.61
CA ARG A 258 78.66 28.12 1.49
C ARG A 258 78.97 27.18 0.32
N GLY A 259 77.95 26.61 -0.30
CA GLY A 259 78.06 25.89 -1.56
C GLY A 259 76.69 25.79 -2.24
N ARG A 260 76.54 26.63 -3.27
CA ARG A 260 75.57 26.65 -4.39
C ARG A 260 74.10 26.41 -4.09
#